data_AF-A0A520HII1-F1
#
_entry.id   AF-A0A520HII1-F1
#
_cell.length_a   1.000
_cell.length_b   1.000
_cell.length_c   1.000
_cell.angle_alpha   90.00
_cell.angle_beta   90.00
_cell.angle_gamma   90.00
#
_symmetry.space_group_name_H-M   'P 1'
#
loop_
_entity.id
_entity.type
_entity.pdbx_description
1 polymer ?
#
loop_
_entity_poly.entity_id
_entity_poly.type
_entity_poly.pdbx_seq_one_letter_code
_entity_poly.pdbx_strand_id
1 'polypeptide(L)' 'MKLVRPYAAAALALTATIAFAMPANAALKVGAKAPDFTTQGALGGKPFTFSLASALKKG' A
#
# COMPACT_ATOMS: atom_id res chain seq x y z
N MET A 1 -3.90 -37.29 26.95
CA MET A 1 -4.25 -36.07 26.18
C MET A 1 -3.07 -35.07 26.08
N LYS A 2 -1.87 -35.49 25.62
CA LYS A 2 -0.70 -34.58 25.48
C LYS A 2 -0.36 -34.20 24.04
N LEU A 3 -0.93 -34.91 23.05
CA LEU A 3 -0.60 -34.72 21.63
C LEU A 3 -1.39 -33.59 20.95
N VAL A 4 -2.51 -33.15 21.53
CA VAL A 4 -3.37 -32.08 20.96
C VAL A 4 -2.84 -30.67 21.21
N ARG A 5 -1.95 -30.51 22.20
CA ARG A 5 -1.40 -29.23 22.64
C ARG A 5 -0.47 -28.54 21.63
N PRO A 6 0.43 -29.24 20.91
CA PRO A 6 1.25 -28.62 19.85
C PRO A 6 0.43 -28.26 18.60
N TYR A 7 -0.58 -29.07 18.23
CA TYR A 7 -1.45 -28.74 17.09
C TYR A 7 -2.34 -27.53 17.38
N ALA A 8 -2.81 -27.36 18.61
CA ALA A 8 -3.54 -26.17 19.03
C ALA A 8 -2.66 -24.90 18.94
N ALA A 9 -1.38 -24.99 19.35
CA ALA A 9 -0.43 -23.88 19.21
C ALA A 9 -0.08 -23.57 17.74
N ALA A 10 0.08 -24.60 16.91
CA ALA A 10 0.34 -24.43 15.48
C ALA A 10 -0.85 -23.81 14.73
N ALA A 11 -2.08 -24.22 15.06
CA ALA A 11 -3.30 -23.65 14.49
C ALA A 11 -3.48 -22.17 14.88
N LEU A 12 -3.15 -21.82 16.14
CA LEU A 12 -3.19 -20.43 16.60
C LEU A 12 -2.13 -19.56 15.91
N ALA A 13 -0.93 -20.09 15.69
CA ALA A 13 0.12 -19.38 14.96
C ALA A 13 -0.26 -19.14 13.49
N LEU A 14 -0.86 -20.13 12.81
CA LEU A 14 -1.33 -20.02 11.43
C LEU A 14 -2.47 -19.02 11.26
N THR A 15 -3.41 -18.96 12.20
CA THR A 15 -4.50 -17.98 12.16
C THR A 15 -4.00 -16.55 12.40
N ALA A 16 -3.02 -16.37 13.29
CA ALA A 16 -2.41 -15.07 13.55
C ALA A 16 -1.63 -14.52 12.34
N THR A 17 -0.91 -15.36 11.60
CA THR A 17 -0.17 -14.92 10.41
C THR A 17 -1.09 -14.52 9.26
N ILE A 18 -2.21 -15.23 9.05
CA ILE A 18 -3.21 -14.88 8.04
C ILE A 18 -3.89 -13.55 8.39
N ALA A 19 -4.18 -13.30 9.68
CA ALA A 19 -4.77 -12.04 10.13
C ALA A 19 -3.84 -10.82 9.90
N PHE A 20 -2.53 -11.01 9.98
CA PHE A 20 -1.53 -9.97 9.73
C PHE A 20 -1.13 -9.82 8.25
N ALA A 21 -1.51 -10.77 7.39
CA ALA A 21 -1.21 -10.73 5.96
C ALA A 21 -2.19 -9.84 5.16
N MET A 22 -2.99 -9.01 5.82
CA MET A 22 -3.88 -8.08 5.14
C MET A 22 -3.05 -6.96 4.48
N PRO A 23 -3.15 -6.76 3.16
CA PRO A 23 -2.47 -5.66 2.49
C PRO A 23 -2.96 -4.33 3.09
N ALA A 24 -2.03 -3.48 3.51
CA ALA A 24 -2.34 -2.13 3.96
C ALA A 24 -2.93 -1.35 2.78
N ASN A 25 -4.20 -0.99 2.86
CA ASN A 25 -4.88 -0.20 1.83
C ASN A 25 -4.36 1.24 1.87
N ALA A 26 -3.42 1.57 0.99
CA ALA A 26 -2.90 2.93 0.79
C ALA A 26 -3.82 3.79 -0.12
N ALA A 27 -5.10 3.42 -0.23
CA ALA A 27 -6.08 4.17 -0.99
C ALA A 27 -6.50 5.41 -0.19
N LEU A 28 -6.37 6.60 -0.79
CA LEU A 28 -6.95 7.81 -0.24
C LEU A 28 -8.47 7.63 -0.12
N LYS A 29 -9.05 8.13 0.98
CA LYS A 29 -10.50 8.15 1.17
C LYS A 29 -11.17 8.95 0.05
N VAL A 30 -12.35 8.53 -0.39
CA VAL A 30 -13.14 9.27 -1.40
C VAL A 30 -13.35 10.71 -0.91
N GLY A 31 -12.94 11.70 -1.73
CA GLY A 31 -12.99 13.13 -1.40
C GLY A 31 -11.78 13.67 -0.61
N ALA A 32 -10.80 12.82 -0.25
CA ALA A 32 -9.56 13.30 0.35
C ALA A 32 -8.72 14.07 -0.69
N LYS A 33 -8.15 15.21 -0.27
CA LYS A 33 -7.26 16.01 -1.11
C LYS A 33 -6.05 15.16 -1.51
N ALA A 34 -5.82 14.99 -2.81
CA ALA A 34 -4.62 14.33 -3.30
C ALA A 34 -3.37 15.07 -2.78
N PRO A 35 -2.33 14.36 -2.31
CA PRO A 35 -1.09 15.00 -1.92
C PRO A 35 -0.45 15.66 -3.13
N ASP A 36 -0.08 16.93 -3.01
CA ASP A 36 0.74 17.57 -4.02
C ASP A 36 2.11 16.90 -4.03
N PHE A 37 2.49 16.34 -5.17
CA PHE A 37 3.82 15.75 -5.35
C PHE A 37 4.53 16.35 -6.56
N THR A 38 5.85 16.48 -6.41
CA THR A 38 6.76 16.83 -7.49
C THR A 38 7.77 15.70 -7.62
N THR A 39 7.88 15.08 -8.79
CA THR A 39 8.80 13.98 -9.05
C THR A 39 9.60 14.23 -10.32
N GLN A 40 10.70 13.50 -10.50
CA GLN A 40 11.37 13.41 -11.79
C GLN A 40 10.79 12.22 -12.58
N GLY A 41 10.45 12.46 -13.84
CA GLY A 41 10.06 11.43 -14.80
C GLY A 41 10.96 11.46 -16.03
N ALA A 42 10.76 10.53 -16.95
CA ALA A 42 11.41 10.55 -18.25
C ALA A 42 10.36 10.42 -19.37
N LEU A 43 10.36 11.35 -20.33
CA LEU A 43 9.46 11.32 -21.48
C LEU A 43 10.31 11.15 -22.75
N GLY A 44 10.15 10.02 -23.44
CA GLY A 44 10.95 9.68 -24.61
C GLY A 44 12.46 9.69 -24.31
N GLY A 45 12.85 9.14 -23.15
CA GLY A 45 14.25 9.06 -22.70
C GLY A 45 14.85 10.36 -22.15
N LYS A 46 14.11 11.48 -22.14
CA LYS A 46 14.59 12.76 -21.58
C LYS A 46 14.02 12.99 -20.18
N PRO A 47 14.85 13.36 -19.18
CA PRO A 47 14.37 13.67 -17.85
C PRO A 47 13.48 14.92 -17.88
N PHE A 48 12.40 14.91 -17.12
CA PHE A 48 11.52 16.05 -16.91
C PHE A 48 11.02 16.08 -15.48
N THR A 49 10.63 17.26 -15.00
CA THR A 49 10.00 17.40 -13.68
C THR A 49 8.50 17.40 -13.83
N PHE A 50 7.82 16.48 -13.14
CA PHE A 50 6.37 16.41 -13.07
C PHE A 50 5.89 17.03 -11.76
N SER A 51 4.84 17.86 -11.84
CA SER A 51 4.16 18.44 -10.68
C SER A 51 2.65 18.24 -10.83
N LEU A 52 2.03 17.57 -9.86
CA LEU A 52 0.60 17.30 -9.88
C LEU A 52 -0.23 18.60 -9.94
N ALA A 53 0.15 19.60 -9.14
CA ALA A 53 -0.53 20.90 -9.11
C ALA A 53 -0.53 21.60 -10.48
N SER A 54 0.57 21.49 -11.24
CA SER A 54 0.67 22.04 -12.60
C SER A 54 -0.16 21.27 -13.62
N ALA A 55 -0.29 19.95 -13.45
CA ALA A 55 -1.11 19.11 -14.32
C ALA A 55 -2.61 19.39 -14.13
N LEU A 56 -3.07 19.53 -12.87
CA LEU A 56 -4.47 19.83 -12.54
C LEU A 56 -4.95 21.20 -13.04
N LYS A 57 -4.06 22.19 -13.19
CA LYS A 57 -4.40 23.52 -13.71
C LYS A 57 -4.58 23.57 -15.24
N LYS A 58 -4.05 22.59 -15.96
CA LYS A 58 -4.08 22.54 -17.43
C LYS A 58 -5.23 21.67 -17.98
N GLY A 59 -5.92 20.93 -17.11
CA GLY A 59 -7.00 20.01 -17.45
C GLY A 59 -8.38 20.60 -17.26
#